data_AF-A0A925WHA5-F1
#
_entry.id   AF-A0A925WHA5-F1
#
_cell.length_a   1.000
_cell.length_b   1.000
_cell.length_c   1.000
_cell.angle_alpha   90.00
_cell.angle_beta   90.00
_cell.angle_gamma   90.00
#
_symmetry.space_group_name_H-M   'P 1'
#
loop_
_entity.id
_entity.type
_entity.pdbx_description
1 polymer ?
#
loop_
_entity_poly.entity_id
_entity_poly.type
_entity_poly.pdbx_seq_one_letter_code
_entity_poly.pdbx_strand_id
1 'polypeptide(L)'
;MAFRIHDSVVRGEIDNREQGIVRGRIWVHGREEPVTLHLKGNAHPDLAGCLLTFENPLPTTPHPGLDSLQPLQEGVIGDLTASRKVRVFELPTAEAYQMLKRGEKPPEHMANSLYLEWFSEANGRVVVESADYRLTLSAPLWRLTPEQEAQRAEDAAKGFAEFMNRLSQALEEKRFSVPEDRPMDEFDWEKSLRESDALTDKVMELHEKFGEEPNFEEILAREMGW
;
A
#
# COMPACT_ATOMS: atom_id res chain seq x y z
N MET A 1 -3.44 -5.28 9.06
CA MET A 1 -2.06 -4.82 8.76
C MET A 1 -1.85 -4.92 7.25
N ALA A 2 -1.36 -3.85 6.60
CA ALA A 2 -1.02 -3.89 5.18
C ALA A 2 0.43 -4.32 4.94
N PHE A 3 0.67 -5.06 3.87
CA PHE A 3 2.02 -5.46 3.45
C PHE A 3 2.65 -4.39 2.58
N ARG A 4 3.86 -3.95 2.91
CA ARG A 4 4.63 -2.96 2.15
C ARG A 4 5.94 -3.60 1.73
N ILE A 5 6.02 -4.03 0.48
CA ILE A 5 7.10 -4.92 0.03
C ILE A 5 8.13 -4.24 -0.88
N HIS A 6 8.05 -2.91 -1.08
CA HIS A 6 8.84 -2.17 -2.06
C HIS A 6 10.37 -2.35 -1.90
N ASP A 7 10.89 -2.34 -0.67
CA ASP A 7 12.33 -2.56 -0.44
C ASP A 7 12.78 -4.00 -0.74
N SER A 8 11.83 -4.94 -0.79
CA SER A 8 12.10 -6.35 -1.05
C SER A 8 11.86 -6.75 -2.49
N VAL A 9 11.18 -5.94 -3.31
CA VAL A 9 10.94 -6.29 -4.71
C VAL A 9 12.25 -6.17 -5.51
N VAL A 10 12.60 -7.25 -6.20
CA VAL A 10 13.72 -7.31 -7.13
C VAL A 10 13.27 -6.84 -8.52
N ARG A 11 12.14 -7.38 -8.99
CA ARG A 11 11.52 -7.04 -10.27
C ARG A 11 10.07 -7.48 -10.29
N GLY A 12 9.30 -6.99 -11.23
CA GLY A 12 7.93 -7.45 -11.43
C GLY A 12 7.39 -7.18 -12.82
N GLU A 13 6.25 -7.79 -13.09
CA GLU A 13 5.49 -7.69 -14.32
C GLU A 13 4.01 -7.57 -13.95
N ILE A 14 3.33 -6.54 -14.47
CA ILE A 14 1.89 -6.30 -14.30
C ILE A 14 1.25 -6.19 -15.68
N ASP A 15 0.27 -7.03 -15.97
CA ASP A 15 -0.42 -7.12 -17.23
C ASP A 15 -1.89 -6.71 -17.07
N ASN A 16 -2.24 -5.57 -17.63
CA ASN A 16 -3.63 -5.11 -17.75
C ASN A 16 -4.06 -5.00 -19.22
N ARG A 17 -3.48 -5.80 -20.13
CA ARG A 17 -3.86 -5.83 -21.55
C ARG A 17 -5.24 -6.42 -21.82
N GLU A 18 -5.82 -7.09 -20.84
CA GLU A 18 -7.22 -7.53 -20.82
C GLU A 18 -8.02 -6.63 -19.89
N GLN A 19 -9.15 -6.10 -20.35
CA GLN A 19 -9.96 -5.21 -19.55
C GLN A 19 -10.66 -5.96 -18.40
N GLY A 20 -10.64 -5.36 -17.21
CA GLY A 20 -11.29 -5.86 -16.00
C GLY A 20 -10.47 -6.89 -15.23
N ILE A 21 -9.28 -7.27 -15.72
CA ILE A 21 -8.41 -8.23 -15.07
C ILE A 21 -6.96 -7.72 -15.10
N VAL A 22 -6.28 -7.84 -13.96
CA VAL A 22 -4.83 -7.68 -13.87
C VAL A 22 -4.18 -8.98 -13.45
N ARG A 23 -3.18 -9.38 -14.23
CA ARG A 23 -2.31 -10.51 -13.91
C ARG A 23 -0.91 -10.00 -13.64
N GLY A 24 -0.21 -10.59 -12.70
CA GLY A 24 1.14 -10.11 -12.39
C GLY A 24 2.03 -11.16 -11.77
N ARG A 25 3.32 -10.88 -11.80
CA ARG A 25 4.36 -11.67 -11.14
C ARG A 25 5.36 -10.71 -10.51
N ILE A 26 5.62 -10.86 -9.22
CA ILE A 26 6.55 -10.03 -8.47
C ILE A 26 7.58 -10.94 -7.82
N TRP A 27 8.84 -10.73 -8.17
CA TRP A 27 9.96 -11.44 -7.55
C TRP A 27 10.44 -10.64 -6.34
N VAL A 28 10.43 -11.30 -5.18
CA VAL A 28 10.76 -10.69 -3.90
C VAL A 28 12.03 -11.34 -3.36
N HIS A 29 12.91 -10.52 -2.80
CA HIS A 29 14.13 -10.96 -2.16
C HIS A 29 13.83 -12.01 -1.08
N GLY A 30 14.57 -13.11 -1.09
CA GLY A 30 14.38 -14.22 -0.16
C GLY A 30 13.35 -15.27 -0.59
N ARG A 31 12.76 -15.12 -1.79
CA ARG A 31 11.83 -16.11 -2.36
C ARG A 31 12.30 -16.58 -3.73
N GLU A 32 12.32 -17.90 -3.95
CA GLU A 32 12.68 -18.48 -5.25
C GLU A 32 11.58 -18.26 -6.30
N GLU A 33 10.33 -18.53 -5.91
CA GLU A 33 9.15 -18.38 -6.77
C GLU A 33 8.53 -16.97 -6.63
N PRO A 34 8.01 -16.38 -7.72
CA PRO A 34 7.36 -15.08 -7.66
C PRO A 34 6.02 -15.14 -6.93
N VAL A 35 5.64 -13.99 -6.36
CA VAL A 35 4.26 -13.72 -5.95
C VAL A 35 3.44 -13.49 -7.23
N THR A 36 2.43 -14.33 -7.44
CA THR A 36 1.55 -14.28 -8.60
C THR A 36 0.27 -13.54 -8.24
N LEU A 37 -0.14 -12.59 -9.09
CA LEU A 37 -1.32 -11.77 -8.90
C LEU A 37 -2.40 -12.16 -9.90
N HIS A 38 -3.62 -12.40 -9.42
CA HIS A 38 -4.84 -12.54 -10.20
C HIS A 38 -5.91 -11.63 -9.59
N LEU A 39 -6.03 -10.42 -10.14
CA LEU A 39 -6.82 -9.36 -9.56
C LEU A 39 -7.94 -8.92 -10.50
N LYS A 40 -9.10 -8.59 -9.94
CA LYS A 40 -10.23 -8.00 -10.68
C LYS A 40 -10.15 -6.48 -10.62
N GLY A 41 -10.32 -5.83 -11.77
CA GLY A 41 -10.32 -4.38 -11.92
C GLY A 41 -9.45 -3.89 -13.07
N ASN A 42 -9.26 -2.58 -13.14
CA ASN A 42 -8.41 -1.92 -14.13
C ASN A 42 -7.36 -1.03 -13.44
N ALA A 43 -6.19 -0.92 -14.06
CA ALA A 43 -5.18 0.06 -13.67
C ALA A 43 -5.58 1.48 -14.10
N HIS A 44 -4.85 2.49 -13.62
CA HIS A 44 -5.01 3.88 -14.06
C HIS A 44 -4.73 4.05 -15.56
N PRO A 45 -5.15 5.15 -16.20
CA PRO A 45 -5.04 5.35 -17.65
C PRO A 45 -3.62 5.25 -18.22
N ASP A 46 -2.59 5.43 -17.39
CA ASP A 46 -1.18 5.29 -17.78
C ASP A 46 -0.70 3.84 -17.89
N LEU A 47 -1.37 2.92 -17.18
CA LEU A 47 -1.08 1.47 -17.19
C LEU A 47 -2.18 0.64 -17.85
N ALA A 48 -3.39 1.19 -17.99
CA ALA A 48 -4.53 0.53 -18.61
C ALA A 48 -4.20 0.07 -20.03
N GLY A 49 -4.47 -1.21 -20.32
CA GLY A 49 -4.16 -1.80 -21.61
C GLY A 49 -2.70 -2.14 -21.85
N CYS A 50 -1.80 -1.89 -20.89
CA CYS A 50 -0.36 -2.10 -21.04
C CYS A 50 0.11 -3.36 -20.29
N LEU A 51 1.25 -3.88 -20.74
CA LEU A 51 2.15 -4.70 -19.93
C LEU A 51 3.22 -3.78 -19.35
N LEU A 52 3.25 -3.68 -18.03
CA LEU A 52 4.31 -3.05 -17.26
C LEU A 52 5.33 -4.12 -16.86
N THR A 53 6.59 -3.81 -17.05
CA THR A 53 7.71 -4.54 -16.44
C THR A 53 8.56 -3.54 -15.66
N PHE A 54 9.07 -3.95 -14.51
CA PHE A 54 9.87 -3.08 -13.67
C PHE A 54 10.97 -3.82 -12.93
N GLU A 55 12.06 -3.14 -12.66
CA GLU A 55 13.22 -3.67 -11.94
C GLU A 55 13.70 -2.67 -10.90
N ASN A 56 14.05 -3.17 -9.72
CA ASN A 56 14.64 -2.37 -8.65
C ASN A 56 16.17 -2.31 -8.85
N PRO A 57 16.75 -1.15 -9.18
CA PRO A 57 18.20 -1.02 -9.36
C PRO A 57 18.96 -0.95 -8.03
N LEU A 58 18.27 -0.79 -6.90
CA LEU A 58 18.87 -0.66 -5.58
C LEU A 58 19.02 -2.02 -4.89
N PRO A 59 19.94 -2.15 -3.92
CA PRO A 59 20.02 -3.34 -3.08
C PRO A 59 18.69 -3.61 -2.38
N THR A 60 18.21 -4.85 -2.46
CA THR A 60 16.96 -5.27 -1.82
C THR A 60 17.21 -5.80 -0.42
N THR A 61 16.24 -5.57 0.48
CA THR A 61 16.25 -6.08 1.85
C THR A 61 15.10 -7.06 2.07
N PRO A 62 15.29 -8.16 2.82
CA PRO A 62 14.21 -9.11 3.09
C PRO A 62 13.08 -8.46 3.91
N HIS A 63 11.83 -8.71 3.51
CA HIS A 63 10.67 -8.20 4.23
C HIS A 63 10.48 -9.01 5.53
N PRO A 64 10.35 -8.38 6.71
CA PRO A 64 10.21 -9.10 7.99
C PRO A 64 9.02 -10.07 8.04
N GLY A 65 7.94 -9.77 7.32
CA GLY A 65 6.73 -10.61 7.21
C GLY A 65 6.67 -11.48 5.97
N LEU A 66 7.78 -11.69 5.24
CA LEU A 66 7.76 -12.40 3.95
C LEU A 66 7.12 -13.80 4.04
N ASP A 67 7.37 -14.53 5.14
CA ASP A 67 6.81 -15.87 5.37
C ASP A 67 5.28 -15.89 5.44
N SER A 68 4.66 -14.76 5.81
CA SER A 68 3.22 -14.60 5.87
C SER A 68 2.60 -14.16 4.54
N LEU A 69 3.41 -13.70 3.58
CA LEU A 69 2.94 -13.29 2.26
C LEU A 69 2.66 -14.52 1.40
N GLN A 70 1.38 -14.74 1.04
CA GLN A 70 1.00 -15.88 0.23
C GLN A 70 1.54 -15.75 -1.20
N PRO A 71 2.00 -16.85 -1.83
CA PRO A 71 2.51 -16.81 -3.19
C PRO A 71 1.44 -16.44 -4.20
N LEU A 72 0.20 -16.86 -4.00
CA LEU A 72 -0.93 -16.50 -4.85
C LEU A 72 -1.74 -15.38 -4.19
N GLN A 73 -1.91 -14.29 -4.92
CA GLN A 73 -2.71 -13.13 -4.51
C GLN A 73 -3.94 -13.04 -5.41
N GLU A 74 -5.08 -13.39 -4.82
CA GLU A 74 -6.40 -13.24 -5.44
C GLU A 74 -7.17 -12.13 -4.73
N GLY A 75 -7.89 -11.32 -5.50
CA GLY A 75 -8.69 -10.23 -4.94
C GLY A 75 -9.02 -9.13 -5.93
N VAL A 76 -9.11 -7.90 -5.43
CA VAL A 76 -9.48 -6.72 -6.21
C VAL A 76 -8.35 -5.69 -6.22
N ILE A 77 -8.30 -4.91 -7.29
CA ILE A 77 -7.33 -3.84 -7.45
C ILE A 77 -7.78 -2.61 -6.63
N GLY A 78 -6.81 -1.92 -6.02
CA GLY A 78 -6.99 -0.56 -5.52
C GLY A 78 -6.54 0.45 -6.59
N ASP A 79 -5.43 1.13 -6.35
CA ASP A 79 -4.79 2.00 -7.34
C ASP A 79 -3.50 1.37 -7.90
N LEU A 80 -3.45 1.18 -9.22
CA LEU A 80 -2.21 0.82 -9.95
C LEU A 80 -1.87 1.95 -10.92
N THR A 81 -0.76 2.64 -10.71
CA THR A 81 -0.30 3.74 -11.56
C THR A 81 1.23 3.85 -11.55
N ALA A 82 1.82 4.34 -12.64
CA ALA A 82 3.23 4.69 -12.75
C ALA A 82 3.45 6.21 -12.77
N SER A 83 2.42 7.00 -12.50
CA SER A 83 2.43 8.47 -12.61
C SER A 83 2.04 9.19 -11.32
N ARG A 84 2.00 8.49 -10.17
CA ARG A 84 1.77 9.11 -8.86
C ARG A 84 2.91 10.07 -8.55
N LYS A 85 2.58 11.34 -8.30
CA LYS A 85 3.54 12.40 -8.04
C LYS A 85 3.96 12.37 -6.58
N VAL A 86 5.25 12.20 -6.33
CA VAL A 86 5.84 12.18 -4.98
C VAL A 86 7.05 13.12 -4.89
N ARG A 87 7.32 13.61 -3.69
CA ARG A 87 8.54 14.38 -3.39
C ARG A 87 9.67 13.42 -3.09
N VAL A 88 10.77 13.54 -3.81
CA VAL A 88 11.96 12.71 -3.62
C VAL A 88 13.16 13.59 -3.30
N PHE A 89 14.03 13.11 -2.42
CA PHE A 89 15.29 13.78 -2.12
C PHE A 89 16.25 13.64 -3.31
N GLU A 90 17.01 14.70 -3.60
CA GLU A 90 18.08 14.65 -4.61
C GLU A 90 19.35 13.95 -4.09
N LEU A 91 19.36 13.59 -2.81
CA LEU A 91 20.47 13.00 -2.09
C LEU A 91 20.05 11.63 -1.53
N PRO A 92 21.00 10.73 -1.21
CA PRO A 92 20.69 9.50 -0.50
C PRO A 92 19.90 9.76 0.79
N THR A 93 18.92 8.91 1.10
CA THR A 93 18.02 9.06 2.26
C THR A 93 18.76 9.25 3.58
N ALA A 94 19.89 8.54 3.75
CA ALA A 94 20.72 8.68 4.94
C ALA A 94 21.27 10.09 5.12
N GLU A 95 21.69 10.76 4.04
CA GLU A 95 22.23 12.12 4.07
C GLU A 95 21.12 13.14 4.30
N ALA A 96 19.99 13.00 3.59
CA ALA A 96 18.80 13.83 3.79
C ALA A 96 18.32 13.77 5.25
N TYR A 97 18.32 12.59 5.86
CA TYR A 97 17.98 12.41 7.27
C TYR A 97 18.94 13.15 8.21
N GLN A 98 20.25 13.15 7.93
CA GLN A 98 21.20 13.91 8.73
C GLN A 98 20.99 15.42 8.59
N MET A 99 20.63 15.91 7.41
CA MET A 99 20.27 17.32 7.20
C MET A 99 19.05 17.70 8.04
N LEU A 100 17.98 16.91 7.97
CA LEU A 100 16.76 17.13 8.76
C LEU A 100 17.05 17.14 10.26
N LYS A 101 17.92 16.25 10.75
CA LYS A 101 18.37 16.25 12.16
C LYS A 101 19.10 17.54 12.57
N ARG A 102 19.77 18.20 11.63
CA ARG A 102 20.41 19.50 11.84
C ARG A 102 19.45 20.69 11.66
N GLY A 103 18.18 20.44 11.33
CA GLY A 103 17.19 21.47 11.01
C GLY A 103 17.37 22.08 9.61
N GLU A 104 18.18 21.47 8.75
CA GLU A 104 18.34 21.86 7.36
C GLU A 104 17.23 21.24 6.50
N LYS A 105 16.92 21.87 5.36
CA LYS A 105 15.99 21.32 4.37
C LYS A 105 16.78 20.62 3.26
N PRO A 106 16.68 19.29 3.11
CA PRO A 106 17.28 18.61 1.97
C PRO A 106 16.69 19.14 0.65
N PRO A 107 17.49 19.20 -0.42
CA PRO A 107 16.96 19.48 -1.75
C PRO A 107 16.03 18.34 -2.19
N GLU A 108 14.91 18.72 -2.78
CA GLU A 108 13.82 17.82 -3.17
C GLU A 108 13.26 18.23 -4.54
N HIS A 109 12.77 17.26 -5.30
CA HIS A 109 12.02 17.50 -6.53
C HIS A 109 10.80 16.58 -6.63
N MET A 110 9.90 16.90 -7.56
CA MET A 110 8.74 16.07 -7.86
C MET A 110 9.11 14.99 -8.88
N ALA A 111 8.88 13.73 -8.56
CA ALA A 111 9.09 12.59 -9.43
C ALA A 111 7.80 11.77 -9.62
N ASN A 112 7.78 10.94 -10.67
CA ASN A 112 6.77 9.90 -10.80
C ASN A 112 7.19 8.69 -9.96
N SER A 113 6.24 8.08 -9.28
CA SER A 113 6.42 6.80 -8.59
C SER A 113 5.52 5.74 -9.20
N LEU A 114 6.04 4.52 -9.23
CA LEU A 114 5.21 3.34 -9.38
C LEU A 114 4.47 3.12 -8.06
N TYR A 115 3.14 3.12 -8.11
CA TYR A 115 2.27 2.80 -7.00
C TYR A 115 1.36 1.64 -7.42
N LEU A 116 1.50 0.50 -6.75
CA LEU A 116 0.67 -0.68 -6.95
C LEU A 116 -0.01 -1.04 -5.62
N GLU A 117 -1.32 -0.92 -5.57
CA GLU A 117 -2.16 -1.31 -4.45
C GLU A 117 -3.20 -2.34 -4.87
N TRP A 118 -3.34 -3.39 -4.07
CA TRP A 118 -4.42 -4.35 -4.20
C TRP A 118 -4.88 -4.86 -2.83
N PHE A 119 -6.09 -5.41 -2.83
CA PHE A 119 -6.72 -6.00 -1.66
C PHE A 119 -6.83 -7.51 -1.88
N SER A 120 -5.88 -8.23 -1.30
CA SER A 120 -5.80 -9.68 -1.30
C SER A 120 -6.80 -10.27 -0.31
N GLU A 121 -7.48 -11.35 -0.73
CA GLU A 121 -8.34 -12.12 0.15
C GLU A 121 -7.55 -12.81 1.28
N ALA A 122 -6.30 -13.22 0.98
CA ALA A 122 -5.47 -13.95 1.93
C ALA A 122 -4.61 -13.04 2.83
N ASN A 123 -4.13 -11.91 2.29
CA ASN A 123 -3.19 -11.04 3.00
C ASN A 123 -3.71 -9.63 3.34
N GLY A 124 -4.92 -9.26 2.87
CA GLY A 124 -5.43 -7.91 3.03
C GLY A 124 -4.78 -6.93 2.04
N ARG A 125 -4.57 -5.68 2.47
CA ARG A 125 -3.97 -4.65 1.61
C ARG A 125 -2.48 -4.92 1.39
N VAL A 126 -2.04 -4.88 0.14
CA VAL A 126 -0.62 -4.97 -0.22
C VAL A 126 -0.28 -3.78 -1.11
N VAL A 127 0.87 -3.16 -0.83
CA VAL A 127 1.34 -1.94 -1.48
C VAL A 127 2.79 -2.08 -1.92
N VAL A 128 3.06 -1.64 -3.14
CA VAL A 128 4.40 -1.42 -3.69
C VAL A 128 4.45 0.02 -4.17
N GLU A 129 5.28 0.84 -3.53
CA GLU A 129 5.51 2.22 -3.92
C GLU A 129 7.01 2.49 -4.06
N SER A 130 7.46 2.96 -5.22
CA SER A 130 8.85 3.38 -5.42
C SER A 130 9.00 4.36 -6.59
N ALA A 131 9.83 5.38 -6.42
CA ALA A 131 10.25 6.29 -7.48
C ALA A 131 11.58 5.86 -8.15
N ASP A 132 12.26 4.85 -7.60
CA ASP A 132 13.60 4.44 -8.05
C ASP A 132 13.59 3.33 -9.11
N TYR A 133 12.45 2.66 -9.29
CA TYR A 133 12.33 1.53 -10.20
C TYR A 133 12.50 1.95 -11.65
N ARG A 134 13.17 1.08 -12.42
CA ARG A 134 13.26 1.22 -13.88
C ARG A 134 12.04 0.57 -14.51
N LEU A 135 11.20 1.38 -15.15
CA LEU A 135 9.94 0.93 -15.74
C LEU A 135 10.06 0.76 -17.25
N THR A 136 9.44 -0.27 -17.81
CA THR A 136 9.24 -0.45 -19.26
C THR A 136 7.78 -0.81 -19.52
N LEU A 137 7.14 -0.07 -20.43
CA LEU A 137 5.73 -0.23 -20.78
C LEU A 137 5.56 -0.65 -22.23
N SER A 138 4.65 -1.59 -22.49
CA SER A 138 4.21 -1.90 -23.84
C SER A 138 3.28 -0.82 -24.42
N ALA A 139 3.00 -0.89 -25.71
CA ALA A 139 1.87 -0.16 -26.27
C ALA A 139 0.54 -0.65 -25.64
N PRO A 140 -0.42 0.25 -25.41
CA PRO A 140 -1.72 -0.13 -24.86
C PRO A 140 -2.56 -0.87 -25.92
N LEU A 141 -3.16 -1.99 -25.54
CA LEU A 141 -4.13 -2.72 -26.37
C LEU A 141 -5.55 -2.15 -26.29
N TRP A 142 -5.85 -1.42 -25.22
CA TRP A 142 -7.11 -0.72 -25.00
C TRP A 142 -6.86 0.52 -24.13
N ARG A 143 -7.86 1.41 -24.03
CA ARG A 143 -7.78 2.62 -23.21
C ARG A 143 -9.08 2.81 -22.45
N LEU A 144 -8.99 3.35 -21.23
CA LEU A 144 -10.16 3.73 -20.46
C LEU A 144 -10.88 4.91 -21.10
N THR A 145 -12.21 4.87 -21.09
CA THR A 145 -13.03 6.07 -21.27
C THR A 145 -13.10 6.84 -19.95
N PRO A 146 -13.46 8.14 -19.96
CA PRO A 146 -13.65 8.90 -18.72
C PRO A 146 -14.65 8.27 -17.75
N GLU A 147 -15.72 7.66 -18.27
CA GLU A 147 -16.73 6.97 -17.45
C GLU A 147 -16.17 5.71 -16.80
N GLN A 148 -15.34 4.95 -17.53
CA GLN A 148 -14.68 3.76 -16.99
C GLN A 148 -13.63 4.13 -15.93
N GLU A 149 -12.93 5.25 -16.10
CA GLU A 149 -12.01 5.77 -15.08
C GLU A 149 -12.74 6.20 -13.81
N ALA A 150 -13.90 6.87 -13.95
CA ALA A 150 -14.74 7.20 -12.79
C ALA A 150 -15.20 5.92 -12.05
N GLN A 151 -15.64 4.89 -12.78
CA GLN A 151 -16.01 3.62 -12.17
C GLN A 151 -14.83 2.93 -11.47
N ARG A 152 -13.64 2.96 -12.08
CA ARG A 152 -12.41 2.42 -11.48
C ARG A 152 -12.11 3.13 -10.15
N ALA A 153 -12.22 4.45 -10.11
CA ALA A 153 -12.00 5.24 -8.89
C ALA A 153 -13.01 4.87 -7.79
N GLU A 154 -14.28 4.68 -8.13
CA GLU A 154 -15.30 4.19 -7.20
C GLU A 154 -15.00 2.78 -6.68
N ASP A 155 -14.58 1.87 -7.56
CA ASP A 155 -14.28 0.48 -7.20
C ASP A 155 -13.05 0.39 -6.30
N ALA A 156 -12.01 1.19 -6.56
CA ALA A 156 -10.85 1.32 -5.69
C ALA A 156 -11.24 1.87 -4.30
N ALA A 157 -12.10 2.89 -4.25
CA ALA A 157 -12.61 3.44 -3.00
C ALA A 157 -13.44 2.42 -2.20
N LYS A 158 -14.27 1.61 -2.87
CA LYS A 158 -15.03 0.52 -2.25
C LYS A 158 -14.08 -0.55 -1.67
N GLY A 159 -13.07 -0.98 -2.42
CA GLY A 159 -12.08 -1.95 -1.95
C GLY A 159 -11.35 -1.48 -0.68
N PHE A 160 -10.97 -0.20 -0.64
CA PHE A 160 -10.38 0.40 0.55
C PHE A 160 -11.37 0.48 1.72
N ALA A 161 -12.63 0.88 1.48
CA ALA A 161 -13.65 0.94 2.51
C ALA A 161 -13.94 -0.45 3.13
N GLU A 162 -14.00 -1.51 2.31
CA GLU A 162 -14.14 -2.88 2.79
C GLU A 162 -12.95 -3.32 3.66
N PHE A 163 -11.73 -2.97 3.26
CA PHE A 163 -10.53 -3.20 4.06
C PHE A 163 -10.59 -2.48 5.41
N MET A 164 -10.98 -1.20 5.43
CA MET A 164 -11.13 -0.41 6.66
C MET A 164 -12.22 -0.96 7.59
N ASN A 165 -13.31 -1.47 7.02
CA ASN A 165 -14.35 -2.15 7.81
C ASN A 165 -13.82 -3.41 8.50
N ARG A 166 -13.02 -4.23 7.79
CA ARG A 166 -12.37 -5.41 8.39
C ARG A 166 -11.39 -5.03 9.50
N LEU A 167 -10.61 -3.96 9.31
CA LEU A 167 -9.73 -3.44 10.36
C LEU A 167 -10.52 -2.97 11.59
N SER A 168 -11.63 -2.27 11.37
CA SER A 168 -12.47 -1.77 12.45
C SER A 168 -13.12 -2.91 13.25
N GLN A 169 -13.60 -3.96 12.58
CA GLN A 169 -14.12 -5.16 13.25
C GLN A 169 -13.03 -5.86 14.08
N ALA A 170 -11.83 -6.05 13.51
CA ALA A 170 -10.72 -6.65 14.22
C ALA A 170 -10.24 -5.82 15.43
N LEU A 171 -10.40 -4.49 15.38
CA LEU A 171 -10.15 -3.60 16.49
C LEU A 171 -11.22 -3.72 17.57
N GLU A 172 -12.51 -3.76 17.20
CA GLU A 172 -13.61 -3.96 18.14
C GLU A 172 -13.48 -5.29 18.91
N GLU A 173 -13.05 -6.36 18.24
CA GLU A 173 -12.76 -7.65 18.88
C GLU A 173 -11.62 -7.58 19.92
N LYS A 174 -10.67 -6.65 19.72
CA LYS A 174 -9.53 -6.43 20.62
C LYS A 174 -9.79 -5.36 21.67
N ARG A 175 -10.97 -4.72 21.66
CA ARG A 175 -11.30 -3.61 22.55
C ARG A 175 -11.18 -4.04 24.01
N PHE A 176 -10.33 -3.35 24.74
CA PHE A 176 -10.06 -3.62 26.13
C PHE A 176 -10.80 -2.62 27.03
N SER A 177 -11.45 -3.15 28.06
CA SER A 177 -12.07 -2.33 29.11
C SER A 177 -11.23 -2.40 30.36
N VAL A 178 -10.76 -1.24 30.84
CA VAL A 178 -9.98 -1.14 32.08
C VAL A 178 -10.85 -1.60 33.26
N PRO A 179 -10.40 -2.56 34.09
CA PRO A 179 -11.11 -2.96 35.30
C PRO A 179 -11.23 -1.78 36.29
N GLU A 180 -12.45 -1.53 36.79
CA GLU A 180 -12.69 -0.47 37.77
C GLU A 180 -12.40 -0.90 39.22
N ASP A 181 -12.46 -2.21 39.47
CA ASP A 181 -12.46 -2.82 40.80
C ASP A 181 -11.07 -3.28 41.28
N ARG A 182 -10.06 -3.27 40.40
CA ARG A 182 -8.70 -3.70 40.71
C ARG A 182 -7.65 -2.98 39.85
N PRO A 183 -6.39 -2.87 40.30
CA PRO A 183 -5.31 -2.42 39.43
C PRO A 183 -5.08 -3.41 38.28
N MET A 184 -4.65 -2.88 37.13
CA MET A 184 -4.31 -3.70 35.96
C MET A 184 -3.13 -4.61 36.23
N ASP A 185 -3.28 -5.88 35.87
CA ASP A 185 -2.19 -6.85 35.87
C ASP A 185 -1.44 -6.88 34.52
N GLU A 186 -0.43 -7.75 34.42
CA GLU A 186 0.39 -7.91 33.22
C GLU A 186 -0.45 -8.29 31.98
N PHE A 187 -1.48 -9.12 32.14
CA PHE A 187 -2.34 -9.55 31.02
C PHE A 187 -3.28 -8.44 30.56
N ASP A 188 -3.76 -7.61 31.49
CA ASP A 188 -4.56 -6.43 31.19
C ASP A 188 -3.75 -5.38 30.40
N TRP A 189 -2.51 -5.12 30.84
CA TRP A 189 -1.58 -4.26 30.10
C TRP A 189 -1.28 -4.80 28.70
N GLU A 190 -1.05 -6.10 28.56
CA GLU A 190 -0.83 -6.74 27.26
C GLU A 190 -2.02 -6.53 26.32
N LYS A 191 -3.26 -6.68 26.80
CA LYS A 191 -4.48 -6.44 26.01
C LYS A 191 -4.62 -4.98 25.61
N SER A 192 -4.39 -4.05 26.55
CA SER A 192 -4.44 -2.61 26.27
C SER A 192 -3.39 -2.20 25.22
N LEU A 193 -2.18 -2.75 25.29
CA LEU A 193 -1.14 -2.51 24.29
C LEU A 193 -1.53 -3.07 22.92
N ARG A 194 -2.11 -4.27 22.85
CA ARG A 194 -2.60 -4.86 21.59
C ARG A 194 -3.71 -4.02 20.95
N GLU A 195 -4.58 -3.39 21.73
CA GLU A 195 -5.58 -2.44 21.23
C GLU A 195 -4.92 -1.17 20.69
N SER A 196 -3.97 -0.60 21.45
CA SER A 196 -3.20 0.58 21.04
C SER A 196 -2.43 0.36 19.73
N ASP A 197 -1.81 -0.80 19.56
CA ASP A 197 -1.12 -1.19 18.33
C ASP A 197 -2.11 -1.26 17.16
N ALA A 198 -3.28 -1.88 17.37
CA ALA A 198 -4.31 -1.98 16.33
C ALA A 198 -4.90 -0.60 15.94
N LEU A 199 -5.06 0.32 16.90
CA LEU A 199 -5.45 1.71 16.63
C LEU A 199 -4.39 2.42 15.79
N THR A 200 -3.12 2.27 16.17
CA THR A 200 -2.00 2.89 15.47
C THR A 200 -1.90 2.38 14.03
N ASP A 201 -2.06 1.07 13.82
CA ASP A 201 -2.17 0.48 12.49
C ASP A 201 -3.27 1.16 11.66
N LYS A 202 -4.49 1.29 12.21
CA LYS A 202 -5.61 1.93 11.51
C LYS A 202 -5.31 3.38 11.14
N VAL A 203 -4.71 4.15 12.04
CA VAL A 203 -4.31 5.55 11.79
C VAL A 203 -3.25 5.63 10.68
N MET A 204 -2.25 4.75 10.70
CA MET A 204 -1.21 4.70 9.66
C MET A 204 -1.81 4.42 8.28
N GLU A 205 -2.76 3.48 8.17
CA GLU A 205 -3.43 3.17 6.90
C GLU A 205 -4.23 4.37 6.36
N LEU A 206 -4.92 5.12 7.23
CA LEU A 206 -5.64 6.33 6.86
C LEU A 206 -4.71 7.45 6.42
N HIS A 207 -3.61 7.67 7.15
CA HIS A 207 -2.63 8.68 6.80
C HIS A 207 -1.97 8.39 5.45
N GLU A 208 -1.67 7.12 5.14
CA GLU A 208 -1.10 6.78 3.84
C GLU A 208 -2.07 7.03 2.68
N LYS A 209 -3.36 6.71 2.88
CA LYS A 209 -4.36 6.88 1.82
C LYS A 209 -4.78 8.34 1.63
N PHE A 210 -4.92 9.09 2.72
CA PHE A 210 -5.55 10.41 2.72
C PHE A 210 -4.72 11.52 3.38
N GLY A 211 -3.50 11.26 3.83
CA GLY A 211 -2.72 12.24 4.61
C GLY A 211 -2.39 13.54 3.87
N GLU A 212 -2.40 13.51 2.53
CA GLU A 212 -2.21 14.69 1.68
C GLU A 212 -3.55 15.41 1.35
N GLU A 213 -4.69 14.83 1.74
CA GLU A 213 -6.00 15.42 1.48
C GLU A 213 -6.28 16.57 2.47
N PRO A 214 -6.81 17.72 2.03
CA PRO A 214 -7.09 18.86 2.90
C PRO A 214 -8.05 18.55 4.05
N ASN A 215 -8.90 17.53 3.91
CA ASN A 215 -9.88 17.09 4.89
C ASN A 215 -9.45 15.82 5.65
N PHE A 216 -8.15 15.49 5.67
CA PHE A 216 -7.64 14.32 6.36
C PHE A 216 -8.08 14.24 7.83
N GLU A 217 -8.05 15.35 8.57
CA GLU A 217 -8.46 15.38 9.99
C GLU A 217 -9.93 15.00 10.18
N GLU A 218 -10.81 15.41 9.26
CA GLU A 218 -12.24 15.06 9.30
C GLU A 218 -12.45 13.57 9.00
N ILE A 219 -11.72 13.03 8.02
CA ILE A 219 -11.73 11.60 7.69
C ILE A 219 -11.23 10.80 8.89
N LEU A 220 -10.11 11.21 9.49
CA LEU A 220 -9.52 10.55 10.65
C LEU A 220 -10.49 10.54 11.84
N ALA A 221 -11.07 11.68 12.20
CA ALA A 221 -12.02 11.76 13.30
C ALA A 221 -13.24 10.85 13.08
N ARG A 222 -13.81 10.87 11.86
CA ARG A 222 -14.96 10.02 11.51
C ARG A 222 -14.63 8.53 11.62
N GLU A 223 -13.49 8.10 11.08
CA GLU A 223 -13.09 6.69 11.08
C GLU A 223 -12.65 6.21 12.47
N MET A 224 -12.09 7.10 13.30
CA MET A 224 -11.67 6.79 14.67
C MET A 224 -12.79 6.94 15.71
N GLY A 225 -13.93 7.52 15.32
CA GLY A 225 -15.07 7.75 16.20
C GLY A 225 -14.83 8.83 17.26
N TRP A 226 -14.01 9.85 16.92
CA TRP A 226 -13.68 11.00 17.78
C TRP A 226 -14.66 12.16 17.62
#